data_AF-A0A925REA0-F1
#
_entry.id   AF-A0A925REA0-F1
#
_cell.length_a   1.000
_cell.length_b   1.000
_cell.length_c   1.000
_cell.angle_alpha   90.00
_cell.angle_beta   90.00
_cell.angle_gamma   90.00
#
_symmetry.space_group_name_H-M   'P 1'
#
loop_
_entity.id
_entity.type
_entity.pdbx_description
1 polymer ?
#
loop_
_entity_poly.entity_id
_entity_poly.type
_entity_poly.pdbx_seq_one_letter_code
_entity_poly.pdbx_strand_id
1 'polypeptide(L)'
;MRRIETCVALMLVLMSPVALADNWGHWRGPTGNGAALTATPPTEWSSTKNVKWKVAVPGIGSSSPVIWGDQVFVTTAVSKDGGNARSLTTLEFQLLCYDRKDGKLVWQKTAVVAKPHQETHQTNGFASASPCTDGQHVYAHFGSRGLYCYAMNGDLVWKRDDFPKMETRNNFGEGSSPTLEGNMILVPWDHEGPSALYALDKLTGKTIWKTDRDEPTCWATPLVVEHAGRKQVIMNG
;
A
#
# COMPACT_ATOMS: atom_id res chain seq x y z
N MET A 1 -53.51 49.36 18.51
CA MET A 1 -52.65 48.64 17.55
C MET A 1 -51.25 48.57 18.12
N ARG A 2 -50.83 47.41 18.65
CA ARG A 2 -49.47 47.19 19.19
C ARG A 2 -48.60 46.60 18.07
N ARG A 3 -47.51 47.29 17.71
CA ARG A 3 -46.50 46.78 16.77
C ARG A 3 -45.58 45.84 17.51
N ILE A 4 -45.44 44.61 17.01
CA ILE A 4 -44.48 43.61 17.50
C ILE A 4 -43.28 43.72 16.57
N GLU A 5 -42.17 44.23 17.08
CA GLU A 5 -40.89 44.24 16.35
C GLU A 5 -40.23 42.87 16.53
N THR A 6 -40.08 42.14 15.44
CA THR A 6 -39.45 40.81 15.42
C THR A 6 -37.96 41.00 15.17
N CYS A 7 -37.13 40.88 16.20
CA CYS A 7 -35.68 40.84 16.07
C CYS A 7 -35.26 39.51 15.43
N VAL A 8 -34.77 39.54 14.18
CA VAL A 8 -34.13 38.40 13.54
C VAL A 8 -32.65 38.40 13.95
N ALA A 9 -32.28 37.49 14.85
CA ALA A 9 -30.88 37.26 15.21
C ALA A 9 -30.20 36.44 14.11
N LEU A 10 -29.23 37.05 13.42
CA LEU A 10 -28.40 36.39 12.41
C LEU A 10 -27.35 35.52 13.11
N MET A 11 -27.56 34.20 13.19
CA MET A 11 -26.54 33.26 13.66
C MET A 11 -25.43 33.13 12.61
N LEU A 12 -24.26 33.70 12.91
CA LEU A 12 -23.02 33.39 12.19
C LEU A 12 -22.57 31.97 12.56
N VAL A 13 -22.70 31.03 11.64
CA VAL A 13 -22.09 29.70 11.77
C VAL A 13 -20.62 29.82 11.38
N LEU A 14 -19.74 29.79 12.37
CA LEU A 14 -18.29 29.67 12.16
C LEU A 14 -17.98 28.28 11.60
N MET A 15 -17.85 28.17 10.27
CA MET A 15 -17.27 26.97 9.64
C MET A 15 -15.77 26.98 9.87
N SER A 16 -15.30 26.19 10.83
CA SER A 16 -13.87 25.89 10.96
C SER A 16 -13.39 25.18 9.68
N PRO A 17 -12.30 25.61 9.05
CA PRO A 17 -11.74 24.90 7.91
C PRO A 17 -11.32 23.51 8.38
N VAL A 18 -11.93 22.48 7.80
CA VAL A 18 -11.45 21.11 7.94
C VAL A 18 -10.15 21.05 7.15
N ALA A 19 -9.02 20.94 7.85
CA ALA A 19 -7.75 20.63 7.21
C ALA A 19 -7.83 19.23 6.62
N LEU A 20 -8.18 19.12 5.33
CA LEU A 20 -8.07 17.89 4.57
C LEU A 20 -6.58 17.65 4.33
N ALA A 21 -5.99 16.78 5.13
CA ALA A 21 -4.68 16.25 4.84
C ALA A 21 -4.75 15.41 3.56
N ASP A 22 -3.80 15.62 2.64
CA ASP A 22 -3.73 14.88 1.38
C ASP A 22 -3.68 13.37 1.61
N ASN A 23 -4.24 12.63 0.65
CA ASN A 23 -4.13 11.17 0.63
C ASN A 23 -2.68 10.74 0.38
N TRP A 24 -2.30 9.63 1.00
CA TRP A 24 -0.99 8.99 0.83
C TRP A 24 -1.20 7.59 0.27
N GLY A 25 -1.70 7.54 -0.98
CA GLY A 25 -2.21 6.32 -1.59
C GLY A 25 -1.15 5.32 -2.07
N HIS A 26 0.15 5.65 -1.99
CA HIS A 26 1.22 4.79 -2.50
C HIS A 26 2.53 4.95 -1.72
N TRP A 27 3.45 4.03 -1.97
CA TRP A 27 4.82 4.12 -1.46
C TRP A 27 5.43 5.47 -1.87
N ARG A 28 5.95 6.22 -0.88
CA ARG A 28 6.45 7.60 -1.03
C ARG A 28 5.41 8.69 -1.34
N GLY A 29 4.12 8.43 -1.13
CA GLY A 29 3.08 9.46 -1.09
C GLY A 29 2.71 10.03 -2.46
N PRO A 30 1.76 10.97 -2.57
CA PRO A 30 1.02 11.29 -3.81
C PRO A 30 1.88 11.67 -5.03
N THR A 31 3.12 12.09 -4.84
CA THR A 31 4.07 12.48 -5.90
C THR A 31 5.25 11.51 -6.05
N GLY A 32 5.30 10.43 -5.26
CA GLY A 32 6.33 9.39 -5.32
C GLY A 32 7.71 9.82 -4.77
N ASN A 33 7.82 11.01 -4.18
CA ASN A 33 9.08 11.59 -3.72
C ASN A 33 9.32 11.50 -2.19
N GLY A 34 8.33 11.03 -1.43
CA GLY A 34 8.42 10.85 0.02
C GLY A 34 8.28 12.14 0.82
N ALA A 35 7.85 13.24 0.20
CA ALA A 35 7.73 14.55 0.85
C ALA A 35 6.27 14.94 1.10
N ALA A 36 6.02 15.47 2.31
CA ALA A 36 4.76 16.10 2.68
C ALA A 36 4.98 17.63 2.81
N LEU A 37 5.01 18.34 1.68
CA LEU A 37 5.51 19.72 1.58
C LEU A 37 4.77 20.74 2.46
N THR A 38 3.49 20.52 2.72
CA THR A 38 2.63 21.42 3.51
C THR A 38 2.39 20.90 4.93
N ALA A 39 2.93 19.73 5.28
CA ALA A 39 2.68 19.12 6.58
C ALA A 39 3.50 19.80 7.69
N THR A 40 2.91 19.87 8.88
CA THR A 40 3.55 20.39 10.09
C THR A 40 3.61 19.27 11.14
N PRO A 41 4.46 18.24 10.95
CA PRO A 41 4.50 17.11 11.88
C PRO A 41 5.07 17.53 13.24
N PRO A 42 4.71 16.83 14.33
CA PRO A 42 5.33 17.08 15.63
C PRO A 42 6.84 16.83 15.55
N THR A 43 7.64 17.76 16.07
CA THR A 43 9.11 17.70 16.09
C THR A 43 9.68 16.92 17.29
N GLU A 44 8.82 16.57 18.24
CA GLU A 44 9.15 15.72 19.38
C GLU A 44 8.20 14.52 19.40
N TRP A 45 8.71 13.33 19.68
CA TRP A 45 7.90 12.11 19.67
C TRP A 45 8.45 11.07 20.66
N SER A 46 7.56 10.26 21.24
CA SER A 46 7.92 9.05 21.98
C SER A 46 6.84 7.98 21.80
N SER A 47 6.95 6.86 22.51
CA SER A 47 5.87 5.86 22.57
C SER A 47 4.58 6.38 23.22
N THR A 48 4.61 7.53 23.89
CA THR A 48 3.48 8.12 24.62
C THR A 48 3.26 9.61 24.33
N LYS A 49 4.26 10.32 23.79
CA LYS A 49 4.20 11.76 23.48
C LYS A 49 3.87 11.99 22.01
N ASN A 50 2.90 12.87 21.75
CA ASN A 50 2.39 13.20 20.42
C ASN A 50 1.78 12.00 19.65
N VAL A 51 1.50 10.89 20.33
CA VAL A 51 0.86 9.69 19.77
C VAL A 51 -0.66 9.84 19.81
N LYS A 52 -1.32 9.83 18.63
CA LYS A 52 -2.79 9.85 18.56
C LYS A 52 -3.42 8.50 18.91
N TRP A 53 -2.85 7.42 18.39
CA TRP A 53 -3.22 6.04 18.70
C TRP A 53 -2.07 5.11 18.34
N LYS A 54 -2.12 3.89 18.90
CA LYS A 54 -1.19 2.80 18.60
C LYS A 54 -1.97 1.49 18.65
N VAL A 55 -1.76 0.64 17.63
CA VAL A 55 -2.35 -0.70 17.55
C VAL A 55 -1.25 -1.71 17.31
N ALA A 56 -1.39 -2.91 17.86
CA ALA A 56 -0.54 -4.03 17.50
C ALA A 56 -0.96 -4.56 16.13
N VAL A 57 -0.01 -4.65 15.20
CA VAL A 57 -0.20 -5.32 13.91
C VAL A 57 0.20 -6.78 14.07
N PRO A 58 -0.66 -7.76 13.74
CA PRO A 58 -0.32 -9.17 13.84
C PRO A 58 0.74 -9.55 12.80
N GLY A 59 1.48 -10.62 13.06
CA GLY A 59 2.45 -11.16 12.10
C GLY A 59 3.68 -10.28 11.90
N ILE A 60 4.28 -10.36 10.71
CA ILE A 60 5.49 -9.64 10.32
C ILE A 60 5.31 -9.07 8.91
N GLY A 61 5.72 -7.83 8.74
CA GLY A 61 5.77 -7.13 7.44
C GLY A 61 6.74 -5.95 7.50
N SER A 62 7.15 -5.47 6.32
CA SER A 62 8.04 -4.32 6.16
C SER A 62 7.42 -3.22 5.30
N SER A 63 6.17 -3.41 4.86
CA SER A 63 5.41 -2.41 4.11
C SER A 63 5.24 -1.13 4.90
N SER A 64 5.25 0.00 4.19
CA SER A 64 4.72 1.24 4.74
C SER A 64 3.20 1.32 4.59
N PRO A 65 2.49 1.89 5.58
CA PRO A 65 1.06 2.10 5.48
C PRO A 65 0.73 3.08 4.35
N VAL A 66 -0.41 2.88 3.69
CA VAL A 66 -1.01 3.87 2.78
C VAL A 66 -2.32 4.36 3.37
N ILE A 67 -2.64 5.63 3.10
CA ILE A 67 -3.75 6.34 3.75
C ILE A 67 -4.62 6.95 2.67
N TRP A 68 -5.93 6.67 2.73
CA TRP A 68 -6.91 7.32 1.85
C TRP A 68 -8.17 7.68 2.65
N GLY A 69 -8.47 8.98 2.74
CA GLY A 69 -9.51 9.51 3.61
C GLY A 69 -9.29 9.08 5.06
N ASP A 70 -10.26 8.35 5.59
CA ASP A 70 -10.27 7.82 6.96
C ASP A 70 -9.74 6.39 7.07
N GLN A 71 -9.21 5.81 5.99
CA GLN A 71 -8.70 4.43 5.99
C GLN A 71 -7.17 4.38 5.92
N VAL A 72 -6.59 3.50 6.73
CA VAL A 72 -5.16 3.17 6.76
C VAL A 72 -4.98 1.70 6.40
N PHE A 73 -4.26 1.42 5.32
CA PHE A 73 -4.04 0.07 4.83
C PHE A 73 -2.63 -0.42 5.12
N VAL A 74 -2.51 -1.65 5.63
CA VAL A 74 -1.24 -2.29 6.00
C VAL A 74 -1.24 -3.73 5.54
N THR A 75 -0.13 -4.18 4.95
CA THR A 75 0.08 -5.60 4.63
C THR A 75 0.87 -6.30 5.73
N THR A 76 0.54 -7.55 6.01
CA THR A 76 1.28 -8.39 6.97
C THR A 76 1.25 -9.86 6.55
N ALA A 77 2.20 -10.65 7.06
CA ALA A 77 2.19 -12.11 6.97
C ALA A 77 2.12 -12.71 8.38
N VAL A 78 1.08 -13.49 8.64
CA VAL A 78 0.84 -14.12 9.95
C VAL A 78 1.12 -15.61 9.86
N SER A 79 1.83 -16.16 10.84
CA SER A 79 2.05 -17.61 10.91
C SER A 79 0.74 -18.33 11.25
N LYS A 80 0.31 -19.25 10.39
CA LYS A 80 -0.91 -20.03 10.60
C LYS A 80 -0.77 -21.01 11.77
N ASP A 81 0.43 -21.56 11.93
CA ASP A 81 0.71 -22.64 12.88
C ASP A 81 1.40 -22.12 14.16
N GLY A 82 1.38 -20.81 14.42
CA GLY A 82 2.00 -20.18 15.60
C GLY A 82 3.54 -20.12 15.59
N GLY A 83 4.19 -20.62 14.54
CA GLY A 83 5.65 -20.52 14.33
C GLY A 83 6.13 -19.11 13.97
N ASN A 84 7.45 -18.94 13.80
CA ASN A 84 8.03 -17.66 13.39
C ASN A 84 7.57 -17.28 11.96
N ALA A 85 6.90 -16.13 11.81
CA ALA A 85 6.40 -15.64 10.53
C ALA A 85 7.52 -15.18 9.55
N ARG A 86 8.79 -15.21 9.98
CA ARG A 86 9.97 -15.03 9.10
C ARG A 86 10.54 -16.33 8.54
N SER A 87 10.07 -17.49 9.01
CA SER A 87 10.54 -18.79 8.54
C SER A 87 9.65 -19.36 7.43
N LEU A 88 10.13 -20.35 6.71
CA LEU A 88 9.37 -21.14 5.73
C LEU A 88 8.28 -22.02 6.37
N THR A 89 7.26 -21.39 6.94
CA THR A 89 6.03 -22.00 7.45
C THR A 89 4.82 -21.63 6.58
N THR A 90 3.66 -22.20 6.88
CA THR A 90 2.41 -21.77 6.27
C THR A 90 2.02 -20.40 6.83
N LEU A 91 1.92 -19.40 5.94
CA LEU A 91 1.58 -18.03 6.30
C LEU A 91 0.23 -17.63 5.71
N GLU A 92 -0.49 -16.81 6.46
CA GLU A 92 -1.61 -16.02 5.96
C GLU A 92 -1.11 -14.64 5.54
N PHE A 93 -1.20 -14.34 4.26
CA PHE A 93 -0.85 -13.04 3.68
C PHE A 93 -2.07 -12.16 3.74
N GLN A 94 -2.01 -11.07 4.50
CA GLN A 94 -3.18 -10.30 4.90
C GLN A 94 -3.05 -8.83 4.54
N LEU A 95 -4.17 -8.24 4.14
CA LEU A 95 -4.39 -6.80 4.06
C LEU A 95 -5.31 -6.37 5.20
N LEU A 96 -4.86 -5.40 5.98
CA LEU A 96 -5.57 -4.83 7.13
C LEU A 96 -6.02 -3.43 6.78
N CYS A 97 -7.23 -3.05 7.20
CA CYS A 97 -7.74 -1.70 7.13
C CYS A 97 -8.08 -1.19 8.52
N TYR A 98 -7.47 -0.08 8.92
CA TYR A 98 -7.75 0.61 10.17
C TYR A 98 -8.42 1.96 9.94
N ASP A 99 -9.23 2.39 10.89
CA ASP A 99 -9.79 3.73 10.95
C ASP A 99 -8.69 4.71 11.37
N ARG A 100 -8.44 5.74 10.57
CA ARG A 100 -7.41 6.76 10.78
C ARG A 100 -7.65 7.58 12.05
N LYS A 101 -8.90 7.72 12.49
CA LYS A 101 -9.27 8.54 13.65
C LYS A 101 -8.79 7.91 14.95
N ASP A 102 -8.98 6.61 15.12
CA ASP A 102 -8.77 5.92 16.40
C ASP A 102 -7.98 4.60 16.32
N GLY A 103 -7.57 4.18 15.13
CA GLY A 103 -6.77 2.97 14.92
C GLY A 103 -7.55 1.67 15.03
N LYS A 104 -8.89 1.71 15.09
CA LYS A 104 -9.71 0.50 15.13
C LYS A 104 -9.62 -0.26 13.82
N LEU A 105 -9.52 -1.58 13.90
CA LEU A 105 -9.61 -2.44 12.72
C LEU A 105 -11.02 -2.37 12.14
N VAL A 106 -11.14 -1.92 10.89
CA VAL A 106 -12.41 -1.82 10.15
C VAL A 106 -12.69 -3.15 9.47
N TRP A 107 -11.69 -3.69 8.76
CA TRP A 107 -11.75 -5.00 8.14
C TRP A 107 -10.36 -5.58 7.95
N GLN A 108 -10.31 -6.90 7.77
CA GLN A 108 -9.11 -7.68 7.49
C GLN A 108 -9.44 -8.71 6.41
N LYS A 109 -8.50 -8.93 5.48
CA LYS A 109 -8.64 -9.92 4.42
C LYS A 109 -7.37 -10.75 4.30
N THR A 110 -7.53 -12.07 4.36
CA THR A 110 -6.48 -13.02 3.96
C THR A 110 -6.52 -13.15 2.44
N ALA A 111 -5.49 -12.65 1.77
CA ALA A 111 -5.33 -12.73 0.33
C ALA A 111 -5.03 -14.17 -0.11
N VAL A 112 -4.11 -14.82 0.59
CA VAL A 112 -3.76 -16.22 0.36
C VAL A 112 -3.16 -16.85 1.62
N VAL A 113 -3.35 -18.16 1.75
CA VAL A 113 -2.64 -19.00 2.70
C VAL A 113 -1.63 -19.83 1.91
N ALA A 114 -0.34 -19.60 2.15
CA ALA A 114 0.71 -20.27 1.39
C ALA A 114 2.00 -20.41 2.20
N LYS A 115 2.80 -21.41 1.85
CA LYS A 115 4.19 -21.50 2.26
C LYS A 115 5.06 -20.72 1.26
N PRO A 116 5.89 -19.76 1.68
CA PRO A 116 6.87 -19.14 0.77
C PRO A 116 7.79 -20.20 0.17
N HIS A 117 8.29 -19.95 -1.03
CA HIS A 117 9.15 -20.89 -1.76
C HIS A 117 10.65 -20.70 -1.45
N GLN A 118 11.02 -19.52 -0.94
CA GLN A 118 12.37 -19.10 -0.64
C GLN A 118 12.37 -18.40 0.73
N GLU A 119 13.47 -18.51 1.49
CA GLU A 119 13.68 -17.74 2.72
C GLU A 119 13.74 -16.23 2.45
N THR A 120 13.81 -15.43 3.52
CA THR A 120 13.95 -13.96 3.45
C THR A 120 15.09 -13.50 4.37
N HIS A 121 15.59 -12.28 4.16
CA HIS A 121 16.61 -11.71 5.06
C HIS A 121 16.06 -11.55 6.48
N GLN A 122 16.91 -11.69 7.50
CA GLN A 122 16.51 -11.62 8.91
C GLN A 122 15.81 -10.32 9.33
N THR A 123 16.01 -9.21 8.60
CA THR A 123 15.34 -7.92 8.84
C THR A 123 14.11 -7.69 7.97
N ASN A 124 13.78 -8.64 7.10
CA ASN A 124 12.67 -8.59 6.17
C ASN A 124 11.50 -9.48 6.66
N GLY A 125 10.39 -9.47 5.92
CA GLY A 125 9.27 -10.39 6.08
C GLY A 125 8.82 -10.92 4.72
N PHE A 126 7.62 -11.50 4.67
CA PHE A 126 6.99 -11.96 3.44
C PHE A 126 5.87 -11.02 2.93
N ALA A 127 5.67 -9.89 3.62
CA ALA A 127 4.71 -8.84 3.29
C ALA A 127 5.41 -7.47 3.29
N SER A 128 6.36 -7.30 2.36
CA SER A 128 7.29 -6.16 2.35
C SER A 128 6.87 -5.07 1.36
N ALA A 129 6.18 -5.42 0.29
CA ALA A 129 5.65 -4.46 -0.66
C ALA A 129 4.52 -3.65 0.00
N SER A 130 4.57 -2.32 -0.12
CA SER A 130 3.46 -1.46 0.28
C SER A 130 2.26 -1.68 -0.63
N PRO A 131 1.03 -1.72 -0.07
CA PRO A 131 -0.16 -1.64 -0.89
C PRO A 131 -0.24 -0.27 -1.58
N CYS A 132 -1.11 -0.13 -2.59
CA CYS A 132 -1.44 1.16 -3.18
C CYS A 132 -2.95 1.30 -3.40
N THR A 133 -3.45 2.51 -3.55
CA THR A 133 -4.89 2.78 -3.74
C THR A 133 -5.12 4.06 -4.53
N ASP A 134 -6.20 4.06 -5.33
CA ASP A 134 -6.74 5.25 -6.02
C ASP A 134 -8.03 5.78 -5.36
N GLY A 135 -8.36 5.27 -4.17
CA GLY A 135 -9.58 5.62 -3.45
C GLY A 135 -10.84 4.88 -3.88
N GLN A 136 -10.78 4.05 -4.92
CA GLN A 136 -11.87 3.15 -5.33
C GLN A 136 -11.48 1.70 -5.03
N HIS A 137 -10.22 1.38 -5.26
CA HIS A 137 -9.65 0.07 -5.00
C HIS A 137 -8.34 0.18 -4.22
N VAL A 138 -8.03 -0.87 -3.46
CA VAL A 138 -6.74 -1.08 -2.81
C VAL A 138 -6.10 -2.35 -3.37
N TYR A 139 -4.83 -2.23 -3.74
CA TYR A 139 -4.04 -3.27 -4.37
C TYR A 139 -2.96 -3.74 -3.41
N ALA A 140 -2.98 -5.01 -3.03
CA ALA A 140 -2.01 -5.64 -2.14
C ALA A 140 -1.14 -6.64 -2.91
N HIS A 141 0.17 -6.41 -2.89
CA HIS A 141 1.15 -7.25 -3.57
C HIS A 141 1.95 -8.05 -2.54
N PHE A 142 2.03 -9.37 -2.73
CA PHE A 142 2.80 -10.27 -1.85
C PHE A 142 3.91 -10.99 -2.63
N GLY A 143 4.46 -10.33 -3.65
CA GLY A 143 5.42 -10.92 -4.58
C GLY A 143 4.82 -12.14 -5.28
N SER A 144 5.57 -13.22 -5.28
CA SER A 144 5.24 -14.55 -5.80
C SER A 144 4.02 -15.20 -5.15
N ARG A 145 3.42 -14.57 -4.13
CA ARG A 145 2.11 -14.96 -3.56
C ARG A 145 0.93 -14.20 -4.19
N GLY A 146 1.20 -13.32 -5.13
CA GLY A 146 0.21 -12.70 -6.02
C GLY A 146 -0.06 -11.23 -5.72
N LEU A 147 -0.86 -10.65 -6.61
CA LEU A 147 -1.41 -9.30 -6.53
C LEU A 147 -2.93 -9.38 -6.40
N TYR A 148 -3.51 -8.64 -5.46
CA TYR A 148 -4.92 -8.71 -5.11
C TYR A 148 -5.53 -7.32 -5.12
N CYS A 149 -6.68 -7.17 -5.77
CA CYS A 149 -7.45 -5.94 -5.80
C CYS A 149 -8.71 -6.10 -4.95
N TYR A 150 -8.89 -5.19 -4.00
CA TYR A 150 -10.09 -5.10 -3.18
C TYR A 150 -10.78 -3.77 -3.40
N ALA A 151 -12.10 -3.74 -3.30
CA ALA A 151 -12.84 -2.50 -3.10
C ALA A 151 -12.49 -1.91 -1.71
N MET A 152 -12.76 -0.62 -1.51
CA MET A 152 -12.42 0.07 -0.24
C MET A 152 -13.12 -0.54 1.00
N ASN A 153 -14.21 -1.27 0.82
CA ASN A 153 -14.91 -2.02 1.88
C ASN A 153 -14.30 -3.40 2.17
N GLY A 154 -13.25 -3.81 1.45
CA GLY A 154 -12.55 -5.08 1.60
C GLY A 154 -13.10 -6.22 0.76
N ASP A 155 -14.04 -5.98 -0.16
CA ASP A 155 -14.51 -7.03 -1.07
C ASP A 155 -13.47 -7.31 -2.16
N LEU A 156 -13.16 -8.58 -2.40
CA LEU A 156 -12.22 -8.98 -3.44
C LEU A 156 -12.84 -8.71 -4.82
N VAL A 157 -12.14 -7.96 -5.66
CA VAL A 157 -12.57 -7.65 -7.03
C VAL A 157 -11.89 -8.60 -8.02
N TRP A 158 -10.57 -8.72 -7.94
CA TRP A 158 -9.80 -9.66 -8.76
C TRP A 158 -8.48 -10.01 -8.07
N LYS A 159 -7.84 -11.09 -8.54
CA LYS A 159 -6.48 -11.47 -8.13
C LYS A 159 -5.65 -11.96 -9.32
N ARG A 160 -4.33 -11.87 -9.18
CA ARG A 160 -3.29 -12.39 -10.09
C ARG A 160 -2.30 -13.21 -9.27
N ASP A 161 -2.50 -14.52 -9.26
CA ASP A 161 -1.67 -15.51 -8.58
C ASP A 161 -0.90 -16.42 -9.55
N ASP A 162 -0.91 -16.07 -10.83
CA ASP A 162 -0.31 -16.79 -11.96
C ASP A 162 1.06 -16.23 -12.38
N PHE A 163 1.63 -15.29 -11.61
CA PHE A 163 2.99 -14.81 -11.85
C PHE A 163 4.03 -15.91 -11.60
N PRO A 164 5.14 -15.92 -12.37
CA PRO A 164 6.30 -16.77 -12.07
C PRO A 164 6.85 -16.49 -10.66
N LYS A 165 7.45 -17.52 -10.04
CA LYS A 165 8.12 -17.38 -8.75
C LYS A 165 9.44 -16.61 -8.92
N MET A 166 9.73 -15.69 -8.01
CA MET A 166 10.96 -14.92 -7.96
C MET A 166 12.05 -15.64 -7.15
N GLU A 167 13.13 -16.05 -7.80
CA GLU A 167 14.38 -16.38 -7.11
C GLU A 167 15.18 -15.10 -6.81
N THR A 168 15.24 -14.68 -5.54
CA THR A 168 15.92 -13.44 -5.13
C THR A 168 17.37 -13.69 -4.72
N ARG A 169 18.24 -12.71 -5.00
CA ARG A 169 19.65 -12.75 -4.63
C ARG A 169 19.83 -13.06 -3.15
N ASN A 170 20.63 -14.09 -2.86
CA ASN A 170 20.94 -14.55 -1.50
C ASN A 170 19.72 -14.84 -0.61
N ASN A 171 18.55 -15.14 -1.20
CA ASN A 171 17.29 -15.31 -0.47
C ASN A 171 16.94 -14.09 0.40
N PHE A 172 17.25 -12.87 -0.06
CA PHE A 172 16.95 -11.67 0.71
C PHE A 172 15.45 -11.33 0.73
N GLY A 173 14.66 -12.02 -0.09
CA GLY A 173 13.21 -11.94 -0.14
C GLY A 173 12.72 -10.90 -1.13
N GLU A 174 11.40 -10.83 -1.26
CA GLU A 174 10.71 -10.04 -2.27
C GLU A 174 10.15 -8.76 -1.63
N GLY A 175 10.11 -7.63 -2.34
CA GLY A 175 9.71 -6.38 -1.67
C GLY A 175 9.38 -5.16 -2.53
N SER A 176 9.42 -5.26 -3.86
CA SER A 176 9.07 -4.13 -4.72
C SER A 176 7.55 -3.87 -4.70
N SER A 177 7.17 -2.61 -4.47
CA SER A 177 5.77 -2.19 -4.43
C SER A 177 5.24 -1.96 -5.85
N PRO A 178 3.95 -2.19 -6.11
CA PRO A 178 3.34 -1.78 -7.37
C PRO A 178 3.08 -0.27 -7.42
N THR A 179 2.95 0.28 -8.62
CA THR A 179 2.68 1.71 -8.86
C THR A 179 1.45 1.88 -9.75
N LEU A 180 0.52 2.74 -9.33
CA LEU A 180 -0.65 3.10 -10.13
C LEU A 180 -0.31 4.24 -11.11
N GLU A 181 -0.82 4.12 -12.34
CA GLU A 181 -0.69 5.16 -13.35
C GLU A 181 -1.87 5.11 -14.34
N GLY A 182 -2.75 6.10 -14.27
CA GLY A 182 -3.98 6.13 -15.06
C GLY A 182 -4.85 4.89 -14.83
N ASN A 183 -5.03 4.07 -15.88
CA ASN A 183 -5.76 2.80 -15.83
C ASN A 183 -4.85 1.59 -15.58
N MET A 184 -3.57 1.81 -15.32
CA MET A 184 -2.58 0.75 -15.18
C MET A 184 -2.13 0.59 -13.73
N ILE A 185 -1.76 -0.64 -13.38
CA ILE A 185 -0.90 -0.97 -12.26
C ILE A 185 0.38 -1.60 -12.78
N LEU A 186 1.51 -0.99 -12.42
CA LEU A 186 2.86 -1.41 -12.79
C LEU A 186 3.39 -2.33 -11.70
N VAL A 187 3.82 -3.54 -12.07
CA VAL A 187 4.26 -4.58 -11.16
C VAL A 187 5.70 -4.99 -11.54
N PRO A 188 6.71 -4.53 -10.77
CA PRO A 188 8.10 -4.89 -11.02
C PRO A 188 8.39 -6.36 -10.64
N TRP A 189 9.16 -7.05 -11.46
CA TRP A 189 9.48 -8.47 -11.30
C TRP A 189 10.97 -8.77 -11.52
N ASP A 190 11.85 -7.94 -10.94
CA ASP A 190 13.29 -8.05 -11.09
C ASP A 190 13.89 -9.04 -10.08
N HIS A 191 14.53 -10.11 -10.57
CA HIS A 191 15.06 -11.22 -9.77
C HIS A 191 16.22 -11.92 -10.49
N GLU A 192 16.76 -13.04 -9.97
CA GLU A 192 17.87 -13.77 -10.61
C GLU A 192 17.43 -14.67 -11.80
N GLY A 193 16.14 -14.61 -12.17
CA GLY A 193 15.59 -15.28 -13.35
C GLY A 193 15.17 -14.29 -14.43
N PRO A 194 14.22 -14.66 -15.32
CA PRO A 194 13.72 -13.77 -16.36
C PRO A 194 12.94 -12.58 -15.80
N SER A 195 13.65 -11.48 -15.57
CA SER A 195 13.10 -10.22 -15.04
C SER A 195 12.16 -9.52 -16.03
N ALA A 196 11.15 -8.84 -15.47
CA ALA A 196 10.18 -8.11 -16.27
C ALA A 196 9.49 -6.99 -15.50
N LEU A 197 8.97 -6.01 -16.23
CA LEU A 197 7.95 -5.09 -15.74
C LEU A 197 6.61 -5.43 -16.40
N TYR A 198 5.60 -5.70 -15.58
CA TYR A 198 4.24 -5.91 -16.03
C TYR A 198 3.44 -4.62 -15.89
N ALA A 199 2.64 -4.27 -16.89
CA ALA A 199 1.53 -3.34 -16.72
C ALA A 199 0.23 -4.08 -16.91
N LEU A 200 -0.61 -4.00 -15.87
CA LEU A 200 -1.92 -4.61 -15.88
C LEU A 200 -2.98 -3.53 -15.91
N ASP A 201 -4.12 -3.82 -16.51
CA ASP A 201 -5.33 -3.05 -16.33
C ASP A 201 -5.77 -3.14 -14.87
N LYS A 202 -5.86 -2.00 -14.19
CA LYS A 202 -6.11 -1.95 -12.75
C LYS A 202 -7.51 -2.46 -12.37
N LEU A 203 -8.47 -2.47 -13.28
CA LEU A 203 -9.85 -2.89 -13.00
C LEU A 203 -10.05 -4.39 -13.20
N THR A 204 -9.20 -5.02 -14.00
CA THR A 204 -9.38 -6.43 -14.40
C THR A 204 -8.20 -7.33 -14.06
N GLY A 205 -7.03 -6.75 -13.77
CA GLY A 205 -5.77 -7.48 -13.56
C GLY A 205 -5.16 -8.05 -14.86
N LYS A 206 -5.79 -7.83 -16.03
CA LYS A 206 -5.28 -8.34 -17.31
C LYS A 206 -4.01 -7.61 -17.72
N THR A 207 -3.02 -8.35 -18.19
CA THR A 207 -1.80 -7.76 -18.74
C THR A 207 -2.11 -6.95 -20.00
N ILE A 208 -1.75 -5.66 -19.97
CA ILE A 208 -1.81 -4.77 -21.13
C ILE A 208 -0.51 -4.93 -21.92
N TRP A 209 0.61 -4.86 -21.22
CA TRP A 209 1.93 -5.11 -21.79
C TRP A 209 2.88 -5.68 -20.73
N LYS A 210 3.95 -6.30 -21.21
CA LYS A 210 5.07 -6.81 -20.44
C LYS A 210 6.35 -6.36 -21.15
N THR A 211 7.28 -5.80 -20.39
CA THR A 211 8.61 -5.45 -20.89
C THR A 211 9.61 -6.34 -20.19
N ASP A 212 10.33 -7.16 -20.96
CA ASP A 212 11.45 -7.94 -20.43
C ASP A 212 12.57 -6.99 -19.98
N ARG A 213 13.23 -7.34 -18.89
CA ARG A 213 14.30 -6.54 -18.27
C ARG A 213 15.54 -7.42 -18.14
N ASP A 214 16.69 -6.92 -18.57
CA ASP A 214 17.99 -7.58 -18.39
C ASP A 214 18.59 -7.15 -17.06
N GLU A 215 17.86 -7.44 -15.97
CA GLU A 215 18.20 -6.98 -14.63
C GLU A 215 18.27 -8.15 -13.66
N PRO A 216 19.25 -8.16 -12.74
CA PRO A 216 19.23 -9.10 -11.63
C PRO A 216 18.20 -8.66 -10.58
N THR A 217 18.23 -9.28 -9.40
CA THR A 217 17.36 -8.86 -8.29
C THR A 217 17.48 -7.38 -7.98
N CYS A 218 16.37 -6.67 -8.16
CA CYS A 218 16.23 -5.27 -7.80
C CYS A 218 14.97 -5.05 -6.93
N TRP A 219 15.14 -4.38 -5.80
CA TRP A 219 14.05 -3.97 -4.91
C TRP A 219 13.52 -2.57 -5.27
N ALA A 220 13.31 -2.34 -6.57
CA ALA A 220 12.92 -1.05 -7.13
C ALA A 220 11.38 -0.94 -7.26
N THR A 221 10.80 0.09 -6.65
CA THR A 221 9.40 0.47 -6.93
C THR A 221 9.38 1.46 -8.10
N PRO A 222 8.58 1.23 -9.16
CA PRO A 222 8.53 2.12 -10.32
C PRO A 222 8.09 3.53 -9.93
N LEU A 223 8.74 4.54 -10.50
CA LEU A 223 8.30 5.92 -10.42
C LEU A 223 7.85 6.38 -11.81
N VAL A 224 6.61 6.85 -11.93
CA VAL A 224 6.15 7.47 -13.17
C VAL A 224 6.41 8.96 -13.09
N VAL A 225 7.12 9.49 -14.09
CA VAL A 225 7.40 10.92 -14.23
C VAL A 225 6.92 11.41 -15.58
N GLU A 226 6.58 12.69 -15.65
CA GLU A 226 6.36 13.36 -16.93
C GLU A 226 7.63 14.13 -17.32
N HIS A 227 8.10 13.89 -18.54
CA HIS A 227 9.24 14.61 -19.10
C HIS A 227 8.96 14.95 -20.57
N ALA A 228 9.02 16.24 -20.90
CA ALA A 228 8.71 16.78 -22.22
C ALA A 228 7.34 16.30 -22.78
N GLY A 229 6.30 16.33 -21.94
CA GLY A 229 4.93 15.95 -22.31
C GLY A 229 4.72 14.43 -22.48
N ARG A 230 5.70 13.61 -22.09
CA ARG A 230 5.59 12.14 -22.15
C ARG A 230 5.78 11.53 -20.77
N LYS A 231 4.90 10.59 -20.44
CA LYS A 231 5.05 9.77 -19.23
C LYS A 231 6.14 8.74 -19.45
N GLN A 232 7.01 8.58 -18.45
CA GLN A 232 8.10 7.62 -18.44
C GLN A 232 8.05 6.85 -17.14
N VAL A 233 8.26 5.53 -17.23
CA VAL A 233 8.45 4.69 -16.05
C VAL A 233 9.94 4.65 -15.75
N ILE A 234 10.32 5.15 -14.57
CA ILE A 234 11.69 5.17 -14.09
C ILE A 234 11.86 4.05 -13.07
N MET A 235 12.82 3.18 -13.32
CA MET A 235 13.25 2.11 -12.43
C MET A 235 14.78 2.05 -12.47
N ASN A 236 15.40 1.80 -11.33
CA ASN A 236 16.79 1.39 -11.28
C ASN A 236 16.91 -0.12 -11.55
N GLY A 237 18.12 -0.54 -11.90
CA GLY A 237 18.38 -1.74 -12.70
C GLY A 237 19.21 -1.23 -13.85
#